data_AF-A0A2D4GX15-F1
#
_entry.id   AF-A0A2D4GX15-F1
#
_cell.length_a   1.000
_cell.length_b   1.000
_cell.length_c   1.000
_cell.angle_alpha   90.00
_cell.angle_beta   90.00
_cell.angle_gamma   90.00
#
_symmetry.space_group_name_H-M   'P 1'
#
loop_
_entity.id
_entity.type
_entity.pdbx_description
1 polymer ?
#
loop_
_entity_poly.entity_id
_entity_poly.type
_entity_poly.pdbx_seq_one_letter_code
_entity_poly.pdbx_strand_id
1 'polypeptide(L)'
;EREHEIFLTKGKEEYVKHQQANENSPLEQGTAFPFIQAVQFVNKKLLERDPEEKGLFDVIVLSNNSPESGVRIINSVKQYGLEISKFCFVSDEDSTQYLKSHNVKLFLSADPKDVCNALQRGVSAALIFQQEIQAPRTQLRVVFDGDAVLFSDETDRVFHEKGLEEAVEYEKTMETVPMGEGPLKAFALHLGKMRKKFGQENSPIRIYLVTARSGRDMGTRAIKTLREWGLPTDEAFFMAGAPKGPILSKIQPHIFFDDNFHNIQGAQDVGIPSALVPYGCQKGS
;
A
#
# COMPACT_ATOMS: atom_id res chain seq x y z
N GLU A 1 10.65 7.22 -16.47
CA GLU A 1 9.73 7.88 -17.43
C GLU A 1 10.16 7.75 -18.88
N ARG A 2 11.43 7.99 -19.20
CA ARG A 2 11.99 7.86 -20.56
C ARG A 2 11.66 6.53 -21.25
N GLU A 3 11.69 5.43 -20.51
CA GLU A 3 11.40 4.09 -21.03
C GLU A 3 9.91 3.87 -21.31
N HIS A 4 9.04 4.41 -20.44
CA HIS A 4 7.59 4.37 -20.64
C HIS A 4 7.18 5.21 -21.85
N GLU A 5 7.82 6.38 -22.03
CA GLU A 5 7.65 7.20 -23.23
C GLU A 5 8.10 6.47 -24.50
N ILE A 6 9.22 5.74 -24.47
CA ILE A 6 9.65 4.91 -25.62
C ILE A 6 8.60 3.85 -25.95
N PHE A 7 8.03 3.18 -24.95
CA PHE A 7 6.97 2.21 -25.17
C PHE A 7 5.71 2.85 -25.78
N LEU A 8 5.26 3.98 -25.24
CA LEU A 8 4.06 4.68 -25.73
C LEU A 8 4.25 5.28 -27.13
N THR A 9 5.43 5.82 -27.44
CA THR A 9 5.69 6.58 -28.68
C THR A 9 6.24 5.73 -29.81
N LYS A 10 7.04 4.70 -29.50
CA LYS A 10 7.77 3.87 -30.48
C LYS A 10 7.35 2.41 -30.49
N GLY A 11 6.50 2.00 -29.55
CA GLY A 11 5.96 0.65 -29.47
C GLY A 11 6.91 -0.36 -28.80
N LYS A 12 6.38 -1.58 -28.65
CA LYS A 12 6.99 -2.68 -27.88
C LYS A 12 8.36 -3.12 -28.40
N GLU A 13 8.54 -3.21 -29.72
CA GLU A 13 9.82 -3.67 -30.31
C GLU A 13 10.98 -2.73 -30.00
N GLU A 14 10.79 -1.42 -30.19
CA GLU A 14 11.82 -0.42 -29.91
C GLU A 14 12.10 -0.29 -28.41
N TYR A 15 11.08 -0.47 -27.57
CA TYR A 15 11.26 -0.59 -26.14
C TYR A 15 12.18 -1.78 -25.78
N VAL A 16 11.92 -2.97 -26.33
CA VAL A 16 12.74 -4.17 -26.05
C VAL A 16 14.19 -3.95 -26.50
N LYS A 17 14.42 -3.42 -27.71
CA LYS A 17 15.77 -3.10 -28.20
C LYS A 17 16.49 -2.10 -27.29
N HIS A 18 15.78 -1.07 -26.83
CA HIS A 18 16.33 -0.10 -25.90
C HIS A 18 16.73 -0.75 -24.56
N GLN A 19 15.89 -1.64 -24.01
CA GLN A 19 16.22 -2.34 -22.77
C GLN A 19 17.41 -3.27 -22.92
N GLN A 20 17.53 -3.98 -24.05
CA GLN A 20 18.68 -4.84 -24.34
C GLN A 20 19.98 -4.03 -24.48
N ALA A 21 19.97 -2.93 -25.24
CA ALA A 21 21.14 -2.08 -25.42
C ALA A 21 21.63 -1.45 -24.10
N ASN A 22 20.74 -1.32 -23.11
CA ASN A 22 21.02 -0.71 -21.80
C ASN A 22 20.96 -1.71 -20.65
N GLU A 23 21.04 -3.02 -20.90
CA GLU A 23 20.80 -4.06 -19.88
C GLU A 23 21.72 -3.96 -18.65
N ASN A 24 22.93 -3.41 -18.83
CA ASN A 24 23.93 -3.22 -17.79
C ASN A 24 23.96 -1.79 -17.22
N SER A 25 23.10 -0.90 -17.73
CA SER A 25 22.89 0.43 -17.17
C SER A 25 21.68 0.38 -16.22
N PRO A 26 21.87 0.60 -14.90
CA PRO A 26 20.79 0.46 -13.95
C PRO A 26 19.64 1.44 -14.24
N LEU A 27 18.42 0.99 -13.99
CA LEU A 27 17.25 1.85 -13.94
C LEU A 27 17.37 2.81 -12.75
N GLU A 28 16.77 3.99 -12.87
CA GLU A 28 16.65 4.91 -11.75
C GLU A 28 15.76 4.33 -10.63
N GLN A 29 15.95 4.82 -9.41
CA GLN A 29 15.15 4.38 -8.27
C GLN A 29 13.71 4.88 -8.44
N GLY A 30 12.77 3.95 -8.56
CA GLY A 30 11.34 4.28 -8.64
C GLY A 30 10.67 4.47 -7.29
N THR A 31 9.38 4.82 -7.31
CA THR A 31 8.57 5.14 -6.10
C THR A 31 8.61 4.06 -5.03
N ALA A 32 8.59 2.78 -5.41
CA ALA A 32 8.57 1.67 -4.46
C ALA A 32 9.93 1.41 -3.79
N PHE A 33 11.02 2.04 -4.25
CA PHE A 33 12.37 1.73 -3.80
C PHE A 33 12.58 1.94 -2.29
N PRO A 34 12.21 3.09 -1.67
CA PRO A 34 12.33 3.27 -0.23
C PRO A 34 11.47 2.28 0.57
N PHE A 35 10.28 1.94 0.06
CA PHE A 35 9.40 0.96 0.69
C PHE A 35 10.03 -0.44 0.72
N ILE A 36 10.65 -0.88 -0.39
CA ILE A 36 11.38 -2.17 -0.45
C ILE A 36 12.53 -2.17 0.57
N GLN A 37 13.32 -1.08 0.65
CA GLN A 37 14.43 -1.00 1.61
C GLN A 37 13.94 -1.12 3.06
N ALA A 38 12.83 -0.48 3.39
CA ALA A 38 12.26 -0.54 4.73
C ALA A 38 11.68 -1.93 5.05
N VAL A 39 11.08 -2.59 4.07
CA VAL A 39 10.64 -3.99 4.19
C VAL A 39 11.81 -4.94 4.42
N GLN A 40 12.92 -4.79 3.69
CA GLN A 40 14.15 -5.56 3.93
C GLN A 40 14.74 -5.30 5.33
N PHE A 41 14.67 -4.05 5.80
CA PHE A 41 15.07 -3.73 7.17
C PHE A 41 14.22 -4.46 8.20
N VAL A 42 12.90 -4.56 7.99
CA VAL A 42 12.03 -5.36 8.86
C VAL A 42 12.45 -6.83 8.85
N ASN A 43 12.72 -7.42 7.69
CA ASN A 43 13.19 -8.80 7.58
C ASN A 43 14.48 -9.02 8.38
N LYS A 44 15.44 -8.11 8.25
CA LYS A 44 16.68 -8.15 9.04
C LYS A 44 16.39 -8.11 10.54
N LYS A 45 15.50 -7.23 11.01
CA LYS A 45 15.14 -7.13 12.44
C LYS A 45 14.37 -8.33 12.96
N LEU A 46 13.58 -8.98 12.12
CA LEU A 46 12.92 -10.23 12.43
C LEU A 46 13.94 -11.35 12.64
N LEU A 47 14.89 -11.52 11.70
CA LEU A 47 15.94 -12.54 11.78
C LEU A 47 16.95 -12.30 12.91
N GLU A 48 17.27 -11.04 13.22
CA GLU A 48 18.10 -10.70 14.40
C GLU A 48 17.44 -11.15 15.72
N ARG A 49 16.11 -11.18 15.77
CA ARG A 49 15.34 -11.59 16.95
C ARG A 49 15.13 -13.11 16.99
N ASP A 50 14.80 -13.70 15.84
CA ASP A 50 14.55 -15.13 15.67
C ASP A 50 15.15 -15.59 14.33
N PRO A 51 16.34 -16.23 14.33
CA PRO A 51 16.98 -16.71 13.12
C PRO A 51 16.16 -17.76 12.33
N GLU A 52 15.20 -18.43 12.97
CA GLU A 52 14.32 -19.43 12.35
C GLU A 52 13.00 -18.82 11.85
N GLU A 53 12.87 -17.49 11.89
CA GLU A 53 11.66 -16.79 11.46
C GLU A 53 11.34 -17.04 9.98
N LYS A 54 10.09 -17.46 9.71
CA LYS A 54 9.60 -17.75 8.35
C LYS A 54 8.60 -16.73 7.83
N GLY A 55 8.00 -15.94 8.71
CA GLY A 55 7.04 -14.89 8.40
C GLY A 55 7.72 -13.58 7.99
N LEU A 56 8.63 -13.67 7.02
CA LEU A 56 9.31 -12.53 6.42
C LEU A 56 8.47 -11.95 5.27
N PHE A 57 8.76 -10.71 4.89
CA PHE A 57 8.28 -10.17 3.64
C PHE A 57 8.96 -10.86 2.46
N ASP A 58 8.14 -11.23 1.48
CA ASP A 58 8.55 -11.79 0.20
C ASP A 58 8.22 -10.77 -0.90
N VAL A 59 9.22 -10.16 -1.53
CA VAL A 59 9.02 -9.13 -2.57
C VAL A 59 9.12 -9.76 -3.95
N ILE A 60 8.06 -9.59 -4.74
CA ILE A 60 7.92 -10.14 -6.08
C ILE A 60 7.82 -8.98 -7.07
N VAL A 61 8.60 -9.04 -8.14
CA VAL A 61 8.44 -8.11 -9.27
C VAL A 61 7.59 -8.78 -10.34
N LEU A 62 6.47 -8.15 -10.68
CA LEU A 62 5.57 -8.57 -11.74
C LEU A 62 5.62 -7.52 -12.86
N SER A 63 5.83 -7.97 -14.10
CA SER A 63 5.92 -7.07 -15.25
C SER A 63 5.19 -7.67 -16.44
N ASN A 64 4.39 -6.84 -17.11
CA ASN A 64 3.71 -7.18 -18.36
C ASN A 64 4.62 -7.05 -19.59
N ASN A 65 5.94 -6.90 -19.37
CA ASN A 65 6.92 -6.82 -20.44
C ASN A 65 7.52 -8.19 -20.73
N SER A 66 8.14 -8.32 -21.91
CA SER A 66 8.75 -9.57 -22.31
C SER A 66 9.93 -9.95 -21.41
N PRO A 67 10.22 -11.25 -21.19
CA PRO A 67 11.36 -11.70 -20.38
C PRO A 67 12.70 -11.06 -20.78
N GLU A 68 12.90 -10.79 -22.07
CA GLU A 68 14.12 -10.19 -22.63
C GLU A 68 14.33 -8.76 -22.11
N SER A 69 13.25 -8.00 -21.94
CA SER A 69 13.31 -6.66 -21.34
C SER A 69 13.50 -6.69 -19.81
N GLY A 70 13.24 -7.84 -19.18
CA GLY A 70 13.34 -8.05 -17.74
C GLY A 70 14.77 -8.13 -17.22
N VAL A 71 15.76 -8.42 -18.07
CA VAL A 71 17.17 -8.56 -17.68
C VAL A 71 17.70 -7.28 -17.03
N ARG A 72 17.37 -6.11 -17.59
CA ARG A 72 17.78 -4.82 -17.02
C ARG A 72 17.21 -4.59 -15.61
N ILE A 73 15.97 -5.02 -15.37
CA ILE A 73 15.34 -4.95 -14.05
C ILE A 73 16.10 -5.82 -13.05
N ILE A 74 16.42 -7.06 -13.43
CA ILE A 74 17.21 -7.98 -12.58
C ILE A 74 18.59 -7.38 -12.27
N ASN A 75 19.29 -6.84 -13.27
CA ASN A 75 20.60 -6.23 -13.09
C ASN A 75 20.54 -5.01 -12.19
N SER A 76 19.51 -4.16 -12.34
CA SER A 76 19.27 -3.01 -11.47
C SER A 76 19.05 -3.45 -10.01
N VAL A 77 18.19 -4.45 -9.79
CA VAL A 77 17.92 -5.02 -8.47
C VAL A 77 19.21 -5.53 -7.81
N LYS A 78 20.04 -6.27 -8.56
CA LYS A 78 21.35 -6.75 -8.08
C LYS A 78 22.29 -5.61 -7.72
N GLN A 79 22.40 -4.62 -8.58
CA GLN A 79 23.29 -3.47 -8.36
C GLN A 79 22.89 -2.66 -7.13
N TYR A 80 21.59 -2.50 -6.88
CA TYR A 80 21.08 -1.82 -5.69
C TYR A 80 21.05 -2.69 -4.43
N GLY A 81 21.38 -3.99 -4.52
CA GLY A 81 21.33 -4.91 -3.38
C GLY A 81 19.92 -5.16 -2.84
N LEU A 82 18.91 -5.08 -3.70
CA LEU A 82 17.52 -5.36 -3.32
C LEU A 82 17.28 -6.88 -3.30
N GLU A 83 16.65 -7.36 -2.23
CA GLU A 83 16.27 -8.76 -2.05
C GLU A 83 14.88 -8.98 -2.64
N ILE A 84 14.86 -9.30 -3.93
CA ILE A 84 13.66 -9.71 -4.67
C ILE A 84 13.73 -11.21 -4.85
N SER A 85 12.70 -11.93 -4.41
CA SER A 85 12.70 -13.39 -4.43
C SER A 85 12.28 -13.98 -5.76
N LYS A 86 11.36 -13.31 -6.46
CA LYS A 86 10.73 -13.80 -7.69
C LYS A 86 10.55 -12.66 -8.67
N PHE A 87 10.81 -12.99 -9.93
CA PHE A 87 10.57 -12.12 -11.07
C PHE A 87 9.62 -12.83 -12.02
N CYS A 88 8.50 -12.19 -12.31
CA CYS A 88 7.44 -12.72 -13.15
C CYS A 88 7.28 -11.77 -14.35
N PHE A 89 7.81 -12.17 -15.50
CA PHE A 89 7.69 -11.44 -16.76
C PHE A 89 6.65 -12.14 -17.63
N VAL A 90 5.55 -11.47 -17.92
CA VAL A 90 4.38 -12.04 -18.60
C VAL A 90 4.15 -11.25 -19.89
N SER A 91 4.24 -11.91 -21.04
CA SER A 91 4.01 -11.29 -22.34
C SER A 91 2.51 -11.21 -22.64
N ASP A 92 1.94 -9.99 -22.65
CA ASP A 92 0.59 -9.65 -23.14
C ASP A 92 -0.62 -10.35 -22.49
N GLU A 93 -0.52 -10.77 -21.22
CA GLU A 93 -1.65 -11.28 -20.41
C GLU A 93 -1.91 -10.43 -19.16
N ASP A 94 -3.12 -10.54 -18.57
CA ASP A 94 -3.47 -10.00 -17.26
C ASP A 94 -2.63 -10.67 -16.17
N SER A 95 -1.44 -10.14 -15.89
CA SER A 95 -0.49 -10.72 -14.93
C SER A 95 -1.04 -10.82 -13.52
N THR A 96 -2.10 -10.08 -13.19
CA THR A 96 -2.78 -10.16 -11.90
C THR A 96 -3.36 -11.56 -11.62
N GLN A 97 -3.53 -12.40 -12.64
CA GLN A 97 -3.94 -13.79 -12.50
C GLN A 97 -2.99 -14.63 -11.61
N TYR A 98 -1.71 -14.25 -11.53
CA TYR A 98 -0.71 -14.97 -10.74
C TYR A 98 -0.63 -14.52 -9.27
N LEU A 99 -1.33 -13.46 -8.86
CA LEU A 99 -1.22 -12.92 -7.50
C LEU A 99 -1.67 -13.93 -6.43
N LYS A 100 -2.74 -14.69 -6.70
CA LYS A 100 -3.25 -15.71 -5.77
C LYS A 100 -2.30 -16.89 -5.62
N SER A 101 -1.75 -17.40 -6.72
CA SER A 101 -0.83 -18.54 -6.69
C SER A 101 0.47 -18.20 -5.96
N HIS A 102 0.88 -16.93 -6.00
CA HIS A 102 2.02 -16.42 -5.23
C HIS A 102 1.68 -15.95 -3.82
N ASN A 103 0.42 -16.14 -3.35
CA ASN A 103 -0.03 -15.76 -2.01
C ASN A 103 0.21 -14.28 -1.69
N VAL A 104 0.13 -13.40 -2.69
CA VAL A 104 0.38 -11.96 -2.54
C VAL A 104 -0.64 -11.36 -1.57
N LYS A 105 -0.14 -10.58 -0.60
CA LYS A 105 -0.97 -9.90 0.42
C LYS A 105 -1.19 -8.43 0.12
N LEU A 106 -0.32 -7.81 -0.66
CA LEU A 106 -0.45 -6.43 -1.14
C LEU A 106 0.10 -6.37 -2.56
N PHE A 107 -0.68 -5.81 -3.48
CA PHE A 107 -0.26 -5.54 -4.85
C PHE A 107 -0.23 -4.03 -5.11
N LEU A 108 0.90 -3.51 -5.56
CA LEU A 108 1.08 -2.10 -5.89
C LEU A 108 1.40 -2.01 -7.38
N SER A 109 0.61 -1.20 -8.11
CA SER A 109 0.82 -1.00 -9.55
C SER A 109 0.58 0.47 -9.91
N ALA A 110 1.23 0.94 -10.97
CA ALA A 110 0.93 2.23 -11.58
C ALA A 110 -0.20 2.13 -12.63
N ASP A 111 -0.70 0.92 -12.92
CA ASP A 111 -1.83 0.68 -13.82
C ASP A 111 -3.15 0.52 -13.04
N PRO A 112 -4.12 1.43 -13.19
CA PRO A 112 -5.42 1.34 -12.51
C PRO A 112 -6.18 0.05 -12.84
N LYS A 113 -6.05 -0.48 -14.05
CA LYS A 113 -6.72 -1.71 -14.48
C LYS A 113 -6.19 -2.90 -13.69
N ASP A 114 -4.88 -3.00 -13.53
CA ASP A 114 -4.26 -4.07 -12.75
C ASP A 114 -4.66 -4.01 -11.27
N VAL A 115 -4.75 -2.80 -10.70
CA VAL A 115 -5.22 -2.60 -9.32
C VAL A 115 -6.67 -3.07 -9.17
N CYS A 116 -7.56 -2.66 -10.08
CA CYS A 116 -8.95 -3.13 -10.06
C CYS A 116 -9.03 -4.66 -10.21
N ASN A 117 -8.27 -5.25 -11.14
CA ASN A 117 -8.27 -6.70 -11.33
C ASN A 117 -7.79 -7.43 -10.05
N ALA A 118 -6.76 -6.93 -9.39
CA ALA A 118 -6.27 -7.48 -8.12
C ALA A 118 -7.33 -7.40 -7.01
N LEU A 119 -8.02 -6.26 -6.87
CA LEU A 119 -9.10 -6.08 -5.90
C LEU A 119 -10.29 -7.00 -6.19
N GLN A 120 -10.69 -7.17 -7.46
CA GLN A 120 -11.73 -8.14 -7.87
C GLN A 120 -11.35 -9.58 -7.56
N ARG A 121 -10.05 -9.87 -7.55
CA ARG A 121 -9.52 -11.17 -7.16
C ARG A 121 -9.45 -11.31 -5.63
N GLY A 122 -9.76 -10.29 -4.84
CA GLY A 122 -9.66 -10.33 -3.37
C GLY A 122 -8.22 -10.24 -2.85
N VAL A 123 -7.33 -9.65 -3.65
CA VAL A 123 -5.97 -9.28 -3.21
C VAL A 123 -6.00 -7.79 -2.88
N SER A 124 -5.56 -7.42 -1.67
CA SER A 124 -5.40 -6.02 -1.29
C SER A 124 -4.48 -5.31 -2.28
N ALA A 125 -4.94 -4.21 -2.87
CA ALA A 125 -4.16 -3.51 -3.89
C ALA A 125 -4.39 -2.01 -3.88
N ALA A 126 -3.41 -1.26 -4.37
CA ALA A 126 -3.48 0.18 -4.49
C ALA A 126 -2.67 0.70 -5.70
N LEU A 127 -3.14 1.80 -6.27
CA LEU A 127 -2.50 2.52 -7.36
C LEU A 127 -1.41 3.42 -6.79
N ILE A 128 -0.18 3.21 -7.21
CA ILE A 128 0.97 4.03 -6.82
C ILE A 128 1.27 5.10 -7.87
N PHE A 129 1.78 6.24 -7.41
CA PHE A 129 2.11 7.37 -8.26
C PHE A 129 3.62 7.63 -8.26
N GLN A 130 4.12 8.29 -9.29
CA GLN A 130 5.51 8.74 -9.30
C GLN A 130 5.72 9.82 -8.24
N GLN A 131 6.80 9.72 -7.47
CA GLN A 131 7.15 10.69 -6.45
C GLN A 131 8.66 10.89 -6.35
N GLU A 132 9.07 12.13 -6.16
CA GLU A 132 10.49 12.51 -6.12
C GLU A 132 11.12 12.40 -4.72
N ILE A 133 10.31 12.22 -3.67
CA ILE A 133 10.76 12.40 -2.28
C ILE A 133 11.13 11.08 -1.61
N GLN A 134 12.28 11.09 -0.96
CA GLN A 134 12.87 9.95 -0.27
C GLN A 134 12.27 9.82 1.14
N ALA A 135 11.46 8.77 1.35
CA ALA A 135 11.15 8.32 2.70
C ALA A 135 12.44 7.85 3.41
N PRO A 136 12.52 7.91 4.75
CA PRO A 136 13.62 7.31 5.50
C PRO A 136 13.83 5.84 5.09
N ARG A 137 15.06 5.31 5.17
CA ARG A 137 15.28 3.86 4.91
C ARG A 137 14.73 2.94 6.01
N THR A 138 14.59 3.50 7.21
CA THR A 138 14.14 2.84 8.43
C THR A 138 13.46 3.89 9.30
N GLN A 139 12.45 3.61 10.11
CA GLN A 139 11.65 2.40 10.37
C GLN A 139 10.49 2.28 9.37
N LEU A 140 9.99 1.09 9.00
CA LEU A 140 8.84 0.97 8.09
C LEU A 140 7.60 1.64 8.71
N ARG A 141 7.08 2.67 8.06
CA ARG A 141 5.90 3.44 8.49
C ARG A 141 4.80 3.31 7.45
N VAL A 142 3.68 2.71 7.84
CA VAL A 142 2.51 2.51 6.96
C VAL A 142 1.33 3.27 7.55
N VAL A 143 0.76 4.18 6.77
CA VAL A 143 -0.44 4.93 7.15
C VAL A 143 -1.62 4.42 6.34
N PHE A 144 -2.71 4.15 7.03
CA PHE A 144 -3.98 3.81 6.42
C PHE A 144 -5.00 4.91 6.73
N ASP A 145 -5.82 5.26 5.73
CA ASP A 145 -7.15 5.78 6.00
C ASP A 145 -8.04 4.71 6.66
N GLY A 146 -9.13 5.16 7.27
CA GLY A 146 -10.15 4.33 7.86
C GLY A 146 -11.10 3.76 6.81
N ASP A 147 -12.18 4.48 6.56
CA ASP A 147 -13.28 4.07 5.70
C ASP A 147 -12.82 3.82 4.25
N ALA A 148 -13.46 2.87 3.57
CA ALA A 148 -13.10 2.37 2.23
C ALA A 148 -11.66 1.85 2.04
N VAL A 149 -10.83 1.83 3.10
CA VAL A 149 -9.45 1.33 3.10
C VAL A 149 -9.26 0.19 4.09
N LEU A 150 -9.35 0.47 5.38
CA LEU A 150 -9.34 -0.55 6.45
C LEU A 150 -10.73 -1.06 6.77
N PHE A 151 -11.70 -0.16 6.82
CA PHE A 151 -13.10 -0.44 7.12
C PHE A 151 -13.94 -0.41 5.84
N SER A 152 -15.15 -0.96 5.91
CA SER A 152 -16.18 -0.73 4.89
C SER A 152 -16.55 0.76 4.83
N ASP A 153 -17.24 1.14 3.77
CA ASP A 153 -17.77 2.50 3.55
C ASP A 153 -19.16 2.71 4.22
N GLU A 154 -19.55 1.86 5.16
CA GLU A 154 -20.92 1.81 5.69
C GLU A 154 -21.35 3.14 6.35
N THR A 155 -20.45 3.79 7.07
CA THR A 155 -20.72 5.09 7.71
C THR A 155 -20.77 6.21 6.69
N ASP A 156 -19.89 6.18 5.68
CA ASP A 156 -19.85 7.18 4.61
C ASP A 156 -21.11 7.12 3.74
N ARG A 157 -21.64 5.91 3.49
CA ARG A 157 -22.94 5.75 2.82
C ARG A 157 -24.07 6.40 3.60
N VAL A 158 -24.14 6.20 4.92
CA VAL A 158 -25.14 6.89 5.76
C VAL A 158 -24.95 8.40 5.72
N PHE A 159 -23.71 8.88 5.77
CA PHE A 159 -23.41 10.31 5.66
C PHE A 159 -23.86 10.91 4.33
N HIS A 160 -23.57 10.25 3.21
CA HIS A 160 -23.98 10.71 1.88
C HIS A 160 -25.49 10.65 1.66
N GLU A 161 -26.16 9.62 2.19
CA GLU A 161 -27.61 9.44 2.01
C GLU A 161 -28.44 10.31 2.94
N LYS A 162 -27.99 10.52 4.18
CA LYS A 162 -28.81 11.09 5.26
C LYS A 162 -28.19 12.29 5.98
N GLY A 163 -26.89 12.50 5.87
CA GLY A 163 -26.19 13.61 6.50
C GLY A 163 -25.41 13.23 7.76
N LEU A 164 -24.77 14.24 8.35
CA LEU A 164 -23.82 14.06 9.46
C LEU A 164 -24.48 13.58 10.75
N GLU A 165 -25.66 14.12 11.09
CA GLU A 165 -26.35 13.80 12.34
C GLU A 165 -26.72 12.31 12.37
N GLU A 166 -27.24 11.79 11.27
CA GLU A 166 -27.59 10.39 11.09
C GLU A 166 -26.37 9.47 11.05
N ALA A 167 -25.26 9.91 10.45
CA ALA A 167 -24.01 9.14 10.48
C ALA A 167 -23.45 9.04 11.91
N VAL A 168 -23.53 10.12 12.70
CA VAL A 168 -23.11 10.10 14.11
C VAL A 168 -24.01 9.19 14.93
N GLU A 169 -25.33 9.22 14.71
CA GLU A 169 -26.25 8.33 15.42
C GLU A 169 -26.06 6.85 15.02
N TYR A 170 -25.80 6.59 13.73
CA TYR A 170 -25.42 5.27 13.25
C TYR A 170 -24.16 4.75 13.95
N GLU A 171 -23.12 5.56 14.08
CA GLU A 171 -21.89 5.16 14.78
C GLU A 171 -22.11 4.88 16.28
N LYS A 172 -22.98 5.65 16.95
CA LYS A 172 -23.34 5.40 18.35
C LYS A 172 -24.11 4.09 18.52
N THR A 173 -25.10 3.85 17.67
CA THR A 173 -25.91 2.61 17.74
C THR A 173 -25.07 1.37 17.42
N MET A 174 -24.10 1.51 16.51
CA MET A 174 -23.20 0.43 16.10
C MET A 174 -21.89 0.35 16.91
N GLU A 175 -21.72 1.13 17.98
CA GLU A 175 -20.42 1.29 18.68
C GLU A 175 -19.82 -0.05 19.18
N THR A 176 -20.66 -1.05 19.46
CA THR A 176 -20.24 -2.38 19.93
C THR A 176 -20.13 -3.42 18.82
N VAL A 177 -20.53 -3.08 17.60
CA VAL A 177 -20.46 -3.94 16.42
C VAL A 177 -19.24 -3.53 15.60
N PRO A 178 -18.29 -4.44 15.32
CA PRO A 178 -17.16 -4.14 14.45
C PRO A 178 -17.61 -3.57 13.10
N MET A 179 -16.83 -2.65 12.55
CA MET A 179 -17.05 -2.18 11.19
C MET A 179 -16.83 -3.31 10.19
N GLY A 180 -17.49 -3.21 9.03
CA GLY A 180 -17.22 -4.08 7.90
C GLY A 180 -15.76 -3.99 7.42
N GLU A 181 -15.35 -4.94 6.60
CA GLU A 181 -13.96 -5.08 6.15
C GLU A 181 -13.68 -4.23 4.91
N GLY A 182 -12.64 -3.40 4.98
CA GLY A 182 -12.10 -2.69 3.84
C GLY A 182 -11.11 -3.54 3.02
N PRO A 183 -10.79 -3.12 1.79
CA PRO A 183 -9.94 -3.86 0.86
C PRO A 183 -8.52 -4.12 1.37
N LEU A 184 -7.98 -3.28 2.26
CA LEU A 184 -6.63 -3.42 2.80
C LEU A 184 -6.58 -4.12 4.18
N LYS A 185 -7.72 -4.51 4.75
CA LYS A 185 -7.75 -5.21 6.05
C LYS A 185 -6.82 -6.42 6.06
N ALA A 186 -6.92 -7.29 5.05
CA ALA A 186 -6.14 -8.52 4.98
C ALA A 186 -4.63 -8.23 5.06
N PHE A 187 -4.13 -7.27 4.28
CA PHE A 187 -2.73 -6.82 4.37
C PHE A 187 -2.38 -6.26 5.75
N ALA A 188 -3.21 -5.36 6.27
CA ALA A 188 -2.98 -4.70 7.55
C ALA A 188 -2.85 -5.71 8.70
N LEU A 189 -3.67 -6.78 8.72
CA LEU A 189 -3.55 -7.85 9.71
C LEU A 189 -2.25 -8.65 9.61
N HIS A 190 -1.71 -8.87 8.40
CA HIS A 190 -0.40 -9.51 8.24
C HIS A 190 0.71 -8.61 8.79
N LEU A 191 0.66 -7.31 8.47
CA LEU A 191 1.59 -6.32 9.02
C LEU A 191 1.49 -6.25 10.55
N GLY A 192 0.27 -6.29 11.10
CA GLY A 192 0.00 -6.33 12.53
C GLY A 192 0.59 -7.55 13.23
N LYS A 193 0.51 -8.74 12.60
CA LYS A 193 1.15 -9.97 13.12
C LYS A 193 2.67 -9.83 13.20
N MET A 194 3.30 -9.24 12.17
CA MET A 194 4.74 -8.97 12.18
C MET A 194 5.10 -7.94 13.25
N ARG A 195 4.34 -6.84 13.35
CA ARG A 195 4.54 -5.83 14.40
C ARG A 195 4.49 -6.51 15.78
N LYS A 196 3.46 -7.30 16.10
CA LYS A 196 3.27 -7.90 17.44
C LYS A 196 4.47 -8.73 17.96
N LYS A 197 5.41 -9.11 17.10
CA LYS A 197 6.66 -9.79 17.50
C LYS A 197 7.63 -8.87 18.22
N PHE A 198 7.45 -7.56 18.11
CA PHE A 198 8.28 -6.54 18.75
C PHE A 198 7.54 -5.84 19.89
N GLY A 199 8.30 -5.22 20.79
CA GLY A 199 7.76 -4.35 21.83
C GLY A 199 7.14 -3.07 21.27
N GLN A 200 6.57 -2.26 22.16
CA GLN A 200 6.09 -0.92 21.79
C GLN A 200 7.24 -0.03 21.33
N GLU A 201 8.32 0.00 22.12
CA GLU A 201 9.55 0.70 21.82
C GLU A 201 10.41 -0.10 20.84
N ASN A 202 11.03 0.59 19.87
CA ASN A 202 12.00 0.03 18.90
C ASN A 202 11.48 -1.06 17.94
N SER A 203 10.16 -1.13 17.68
CA SER A 203 9.63 -1.96 16.58
C SER A 203 10.28 -1.55 15.23
N PRO A 204 10.49 -2.43 14.25
CA PRO A 204 10.89 -2.02 12.90
C PRO A 204 9.70 -1.58 12.04
N ILE A 205 8.47 -1.74 12.54
CA ILE A 205 7.20 -1.39 11.88
C ILE A 205 6.43 -0.40 12.76
N ARG A 206 5.86 0.66 12.18
CA ARG A 206 4.77 1.46 12.77
C ARG A 206 3.56 1.48 11.86
N ILE A 207 2.40 1.27 12.46
CA ILE A 207 1.10 1.27 11.80
C ILE A 207 0.29 2.46 12.30
N TYR A 208 -0.14 3.30 11.38
CA TYR A 208 -0.88 4.52 11.67
C TYR A 208 -2.29 4.45 11.09
N LEU A 209 -3.27 4.97 11.84
CA LEU A 209 -4.58 5.34 11.32
C LEU A 209 -4.62 6.86 11.16
N VAL A 210 -4.92 7.38 9.98
CA VAL A 210 -5.17 8.81 9.74
C VAL A 210 -6.51 8.95 9.02
N THR A 211 -7.56 9.30 9.75
CA THR A 211 -8.94 9.28 9.26
C THR A 211 -9.61 10.65 9.38
N ALA A 212 -10.53 10.94 8.46
CA ALA A 212 -11.36 12.14 8.51
C ALA A 212 -12.39 12.13 9.65
N ARG A 213 -12.64 10.98 10.29
CA ARG A 213 -13.59 10.82 11.40
C ARG A 213 -13.32 11.79 12.55
N SER A 214 -14.40 12.26 13.19
CA SER A 214 -14.34 12.96 14.48
C SER A 214 -13.95 11.97 15.58
N GLY A 215 -12.91 12.29 16.36
CA GLY A 215 -12.47 11.44 17.47
C GLY A 215 -13.51 11.33 18.58
N ARG A 216 -14.27 12.41 18.83
CA ARG A 216 -15.29 12.46 19.90
C ARG A 216 -16.51 11.61 19.56
N ASP A 217 -16.96 11.70 18.31
CA ASP A 217 -18.30 11.20 17.92
C ASP A 217 -18.23 9.90 17.11
N MET A 218 -17.13 9.65 16.40
CA MET A 218 -17.01 8.55 15.43
C MET A 218 -15.71 7.73 15.57
N GLY A 219 -14.91 8.01 16.61
CA GLY A 219 -13.60 7.38 16.82
C GLY A 219 -13.64 6.08 17.62
N THR A 220 -14.56 5.98 18.59
CA THR A 220 -14.62 4.85 19.54
C THR A 220 -14.79 3.51 18.84
N ARG A 221 -15.74 3.43 17.89
CA ARG A 221 -16.03 2.20 17.13
C ARG A 221 -14.84 1.77 16.26
N ALA A 222 -14.13 2.71 15.64
CA ALA A 222 -12.93 2.43 14.85
C ALA A 222 -11.84 1.77 15.71
N ILE A 223 -11.55 2.34 16.89
CA ILE A 223 -10.55 1.78 17.82
C ILE A 223 -10.98 0.41 18.37
N LYS A 224 -12.27 0.24 18.71
CA LYS A 224 -12.82 -1.06 19.15
C LYS A 224 -12.67 -2.13 18.06
N THR A 225 -12.99 -1.78 16.81
CA THR A 225 -12.86 -2.67 15.66
C THR A 225 -11.41 -3.12 15.45
N LEU A 226 -10.46 -2.18 15.45
CA LEU A 226 -9.03 -2.49 15.31
C LEU A 226 -8.52 -3.40 16.43
N ARG A 227 -8.97 -3.15 17.66
CA ARG A 227 -8.65 -3.99 18.82
C ARG A 227 -9.20 -5.40 18.67
N GLU A 228 -10.44 -5.55 18.24
CA GLU A 228 -11.08 -6.85 18.04
C GLU A 228 -10.42 -7.64 16.93
N TRP A 229 -10.06 -7.00 15.82
CA TRP A 229 -9.25 -7.63 14.76
C TRP A 229 -7.82 -7.97 15.22
N GLY A 230 -7.39 -7.43 16.36
CA GLY A 230 -6.03 -7.58 16.85
C GLY A 230 -5.00 -6.88 15.97
N LEU A 231 -5.36 -5.79 15.30
CA LEU A 231 -4.42 -4.94 14.58
C LEU A 231 -3.80 -3.93 15.58
N PRO A 232 -2.51 -4.03 15.91
CA PRO A 232 -1.88 -3.02 16.73
C PRO A 232 -1.74 -1.72 15.93
N THR A 233 -2.42 -0.68 16.36
CA THR A 233 -2.28 0.68 15.82
C THR A 233 -1.41 1.48 16.77
N ASP A 234 -0.27 1.97 16.28
CA ASP A 234 0.71 2.69 17.09
C ASP A 234 0.24 4.10 17.42
N GLU A 235 -0.30 4.77 16.42
CA GLU A 235 -0.85 6.12 16.55
C GLU A 235 -2.09 6.23 15.66
N ALA A 236 -3.13 6.91 16.17
CA ALA A 236 -4.38 7.13 15.48
C ALA A 236 -4.72 8.62 15.50
N PHE A 237 -4.90 9.21 14.32
CA PHE A 237 -5.20 10.62 14.14
C PHE A 237 -6.62 10.76 13.56
N PHE A 238 -7.50 11.33 14.38
CA PHE A 238 -8.88 11.65 14.03
C PHE A 238 -8.95 13.11 13.62
N MET A 239 -9.00 13.36 12.32
CA MET A 239 -8.79 14.68 11.73
C MET A 239 -10.04 15.55 11.71
N ALA A 240 -11.23 14.98 11.97
CA ALA A 240 -12.51 15.71 11.91
C ALA A 240 -12.66 16.56 10.62
N GLY A 241 -12.31 15.97 9.47
CA GLY A 241 -12.33 16.62 8.15
C GLY A 241 -11.14 17.54 7.84
N ALA A 242 -10.20 17.76 8.76
CA ALA A 242 -9.01 18.55 8.48
C ALA A 242 -8.07 17.86 7.45
N PRO A 243 -7.31 18.63 6.66
CA PRO A 243 -6.36 18.08 5.70
C PRO A 243 -5.35 17.14 6.34
N LYS A 244 -5.06 16.00 5.69
CA LYS A 244 -4.12 14.98 6.20
C LYS A 244 -2.65 15.34 5.94
N GLY A 245 -2.35 16.17 4.93
CA GLY A 245 -0.99 16.56 4.55
C GLY A 245 -0.07 17.00 5.70
N PRO A 246 -0.49 17.94 6.58
CA PRO A 246 0.35 18.41 7.69
C PRO A 246 0.79 17.30 8.65
N ILE A 247 -0.10 16.35 8.99
CA ILE A 247 0.26 15.24 9.87
C ILE A 247 1.09 14.20 9.14
N LEU A 248 0.81 13.93 7.86
CA LEU A 248 1.59 13.03 7.02
C LEU A 248 3.05 13.51 6.86
N SER A 249 3.26 14.82 6.72
CA SER A 249 4.60 15.44 6.68
C SER A 249 5.39 15.20 7.97
N LYS A 250 4.72 15.11 9.13
CA LYS A 250 5.35 14.75 10.41
C LYS A 250 5.61 13.24 10.52
N ILE A 251 4.69 12.41 10.05
CA ILE A 251 4.83 10.95 10.10
C ILE A 251 5.92 10.48 9.13
N GLN A 252 6.06 11.09 7.96
CA GLN A 252 6.93 10.66 6.87
C GLN A 252 6.77 9.15 6.55
N PRO A 253 5.56 8.70 6.15
CA PRO A 253 5.33 7.29 5.87
C PRO A 253 6.04 6.84 4.60
N HIS A 254 6.30 5.54 4.51
CA HIS A 254 6.81 4.91 3.29
C HIS A 254 5.68 4.68 2.29
N ILE A 255 4.45 4.59 2.79
CA ILE A 255 3.24 4.54 1.99
C ILE A 255 2.05 4.99 2.85
N PHE A 256 1.23 5.85 2.25
CA PHE A 256 -0.06 6.29 2.76
C PHE A 256 -1.17 5.77 1.84
N PHE A 257 -2.09 4.96 2.38
CA PHE A 257 -3.24 4.46 1.64
C PHE A 257 -4.48 5.29 1.92
N ASP A 258 -5.14 5.75 0.87
CA ASP A 258 -6.39 6.51 0.92
C ASP A 258 -7.23 6.17 -0.31
N ASP A 259 -8.54 6.22 -0.21
CA ASP A 259 -9.46 6.00 -1.33
C ASP A 259 -9.80 7.29 -2.08
N ASN A 260 -9.52 8.46 -1.49
CA ASN A 260 -9.86 9.75 -2.04
C ASN A 260 -8.68 10.44 -2.73
N PHE A 261 -8.86 10.76 -4.02
CA PHE A 261 -7.83 11.43 -4.82
C PHE A 261 -7.38 12.79 -4.25
N HIS A 262 -8.27 13.56 -3.59
CA HIS A 262 -7.89 14.82 -2.96
C HIS A 262 -6.93 14.62 -1.79
N ASN A 263 -7.09 13.56 -1.01
CA ASN A 263 -6.15 13.22 0.07
C ASN A 263 -4.81 12.75 -0.49
N ILE A 264 -4.83 11.98 -1.58
CA ILE A 264 -3.62 11.57 -2.30
C ILE A 264 -2.85 12.78 -2.82
N GLN A 265 -3.53 13.73 -3.47
CA GLN A 265 -2.92 14.97 -3.94
C GLN A 265 -2.35 15.78 -2.77
N GLY A 266 -3.13 15.96 -1.69
CA GLY A 266 -2.66 16.67 -0.50
C GLY A 266 -1.45 16.02 0.18
N ALA A 267 -1.27 14.70 0.05
CA ALA A 267 -0.07 14.00 0.49
C ALA A 267 1.11 14.25 -0.47
N GLN A 268 0.88 14.23 -1.79
CA GLN A 268 1.89 14.50 -2.80
C GLN A 268 2.43 15.93 -2.71
N ASP A 269 1.56 16.92 -2.44
CA ASP A 269 1.93 18.34 -2.29
C ASP A 269 2.95 18.57 -1.16
N VAL A 270 2.94 17.70 -0.15
CA VAL A 270 3.91 17.71 0.96
C VAL A 270 4.96 16.62 0.86
N GLY A 271 5.04 15.94 -0.29
CA GLY A 271 6.08 14.99 -0.60
C GLY A 271 5.96 13.61 0.02
N ILE A 272 4.73 13.14 0.24
CA ILE A 272 4.50 11.88 0.94
C ILE A 272 4.11 10.76 -0.03
N PRO A 273 4.87 9.63 -0.02
CA PRO A 273 4.51 8.40 -0.69
C PRO A 273 3.08 7.98 -0.38
N SER A 274 2.26 7.89 -1.43
CA SER A 274 0.82 7.68 -1.34
C SER A 274 0.35 6.71 -2.42
N ALA A 275 -0.70 5.97 -2.09
CA ALA A 275 -1.29 4.97 -2.96
C ALA A 275 -2.82 5.02 -2.86
N LEU A 276 -3.47 5.21 -4.00
CA LEU A 276 -4.92 5.30 -4.09
C LEU A 276 -5.53 3.90 -4.05
N VAL A 277 -6.49 3.69 -3.16
CA VAL A 277 -7.30 2.47 -3.11
C VAL A 277 -8.59 2.74 -3.88
N PRO A 278 -8.71 2.28 -5.15
CA PRO A 278 -9.85 2.67 -5.97
C PRO A 278 -11.16 2.06 -5.46
N TYR A 279 -12.15 2.93 -5.32
CA TYR A 279 -13.52 2.53 -5.02
C TYR A 279 -14.19 1.86 -6.23
N GLY A 280 -15.14 0.95 -5.96
CA GLY A 280 -16.01 0.37 -7.01
C GLY A 280 -15.36 -0.66 -7.94
N CYS A 281 -14.10 -1.05 -7.73
CA CYS A 281 -13.50 -2.15 -8.48
C CYS A 281 -14.10 -3.51 -8.09
N GLN A 282 -14.54 -3.70 -6.84
CA GLN A 282 -15.08 -4.98 -6.36
C GLN A 282 -16.41 -5.30 -7.07
N LYS A 283 -16.53 -6.50 -7.63
CA LYS A 283 -17.84 -6.96 -8.12
C LYS A 283 -18.78 -7.00 -6.92
N GLY A 284 -19.91 -6.30 -7.03
CA GLY A 284 -20.96 -6.30 -6.01
C GLY A 284 -21.24 -7.72 -5.54
N SER A 285 -21.22 -7.89 -4.22
CA SER A 285 -21.76 -9.06 -3.52
C SER A 285 -23.25 -9.20 -3.78
#